data_AF-A0A9E4N316-F1
#
_entry.id   AF-A0A9E4N316-F1
#
_cell.length_a   1.000
_cell.length_b   1.000
_cell.length_c   1.000
_cell.angle_alpha   90.00
_cell.angle_beta   90.00
_cell.angle_gamma   90.00
#
_symmetry.space_group_name_H-M   'P 1'
#
loop_
_entity.id
_entity.type
_entity.pdbx_description
1 polymer ?
#
loop_
_entity_poly.entity_id
_entity_poly.type
_entity_poly.pdbx_seq_one_letter_code
_entity_poly.pdbx_strand_id
1 'polypeptide(L)'
;MSVDELDTRLLGHLSLLYGEQQAATLLPKLHELIGRHIEVRQGKRLEIPRWDEKDSVLIGYGDSIQYPGMTPLASLKQFLDRRLNGVFSMV
;
A
#
# COMPACT_ATOMS: atom_id res chain seq x y z
N MET A 1 -7.38 -11.94 -15.75
CA MET A 1 -5.92 -12.10 -15.91
C MET A 1 -5.59 -13.47 -15.37
N SER A 2 -5.10 -14.36 -16.22
CA SER A 2 -4.63 -15.67 -15.76
C SER A 2 -3.33 -15.49 -14.96
N VAL A 3 -2.98 -16.44 -14.11
CA VAL A 3 -1.70 -16.42 -13.37
C VAL A 3 -0.52 -16.36 -14.35
N ASP A 4 -0.62 -17.07 -15.48
CA ASP A 4 0.40 -17.08 -16.53
C ASP A 4 0.63 -15.72 -17.21
N GLU A 5 -0.43 -14.93 -17.40
CA GLU A 5 -0.31 -13.55 -17.93
C GLU A 5 0.42 -12.62 -16.95
N LEU A 6 0.19 -12.79 -15.65
CA LEU A 6 0.87 -12.01 -14.62
C LEU A 6 2.36 -12.37 -14.55
N ASP A 7 2.67 -13.66 -14.55
CA ASP A 7 4.05 -14.16 -14.48
C ASP A 7 4.87 -13.72 -15.69
N THR A 8 4.28 -13.75 -16.88
CA THR A 8 4.94 -13.26 -18.10
C THR A 8 5.31 -11.78 -17.98
N ARG A 9 4.41 -10.95 -17.43
CA ARG A 9 4.66 -9.52 -17.22
C ARG A 9 5.69 -9.26 -16.14
N LEU A 10 5.61 -9.98 -15.03
CA LEU A 10 6.59 -9.89 -13.94
C LEU A 10 7.98 -10.29 -14.43
N LEU A 11 8.09 -11.39 -15.16
CA LEU A 11 9.34 -11.84 -15.74
C LEU A 11 9.91 -10.79 -16.69
N GLY A 12 9.11 -10.24 -17.60
CA GLY A 12 9.54 -9.18 -18.51
C GLY A 12 10.08 -7.93 -17.78
N HIS A 13 9.42 -7.49 -16.71
CA HIS A 13 9.92 -6.37 -15.88
C HIS A 13 11.23 -6.73 -15.15
N LEU A 14 11.31 -7.94 -14.60
CA LEU A 14 12.52 -8.39 -13.90
C LEU A 14 13.70 -8.53 -14.87
N SER A 15 13.47 -9.05 -16.07
CA SER A 15 14.49 -9.17 -17.12
C SER A 15 15.00 -7.82 -17.57
N LEU A 16 14.11 -6.84 -17.72
CA LEU A 16 14.47 -5.46 -18.07
C LEU A 16 15.38 -4.81 -16.99
N LEU A 17 15.09 -5.03 -15.71
CA LEU A 17 15.79 -4.37 -14.61
C LEU A 17 17.08 -5.08 -14.18
N TYR A 18 17.08 -6.43 -14.22
CA TYR A 18 18.11 -7.25 -13.59
C TYR A 18 18.82 -8.20 -14.55
N GLY A 19 18.37 -8.29 -15.81
CA GLY A 19 18.85 -9.25 -16.79
C GLY A 19 18.12 -10.60 -16.69
N GLU A 20 18.09 -11.32 -17.82
CA GLU A 20 17.34 -12.57 -17.98
C GLU A 20 17.74 -13.65 -16.96
N GLN A 21 19.04 -13.79 -16.69
CA GLN A 21 19.54 -14.81 -15.79
C GLN A 21 19.06 -14.58 -14.35
N GLN A 22 19.11 -13.33 -13.88
CA GLN A 22 18.65 -12.95 -12.55
C GLN A 22 17.12 -13.02 -12.46
N ALA A 23 16.42 -12.57 -13.50
CA ALA A 23 14.96 -12.58 -13.55
C ALA A 23 14.36 -13.97 -13.34
N ALA A 24 14.92 -14.99 -13.99
CA ALA A 24 14.51 -16.39 -13.81
C ALA A 24 14.66 -16.87 -12.35
N THR A 25 15.64 -16.35 -11.61
CA THR A 25 15.84 -16.69 -10.19
C THR A 25 15.02 -15.84 -9.22
N LEU A 26 14.60 -14.64 -9.64
CA LEU A 26 13.87 -13.69 -8.81
C LEU A 26 12.35 -13.94 -8.84
N LEU A 27 11.81 -14.40 -9.97
CA LEU A 27 10.37 -14.65 -10.09
C LEU A 27 9.85 -15.65 -9.03
N PRO A 28 10.51 -16.80 -8.76
CA PRO A 28 10.07 -17.70 -7.69
C PRO A 28 10.14 -17.07 -6.28
N LYS A 29 11.16 -16.26 -6.02
CA LYS A 29 11.31 -15.55 -4.73
C LYS A 29 10.21 -14.50 -4.54
N LEU A 30 9.83 -13.83 -5.61
CA LEU A 30 8.72 -12.89 -5.59
C LEU A 30 7.40 -13.60 -5.26
N HIS A 31 7.15 -14.76 -5.86
CA HIS A 31 5.99 -15.60 -5.52
C HIS A 31 5.98 -16.01 -4.05
N GLU A 32 7.12 -16.42 -3.49
CA GLU A 32 7.23 -16.76 -2.07
C GLU A 32 6.87 -15.56 -1.17
N LEU A 33 7.38 -14.37 -1.49
CA LEU A 33 7.07 -13.14 -0.75
C LEU A 33 5.58 -12.77 -0.83
N ILE A 34 4.98 -12.90 -2.03
CA ILE A 34 3.55 -12.67 -2.23
C ILE A 34 2.73 -13.66 -1.41
N GLY A 35 3.07 -14.96 -1.49
CA GLY A 35 2.40 -16.02 -0.74
C GLY A 35 2.43 -15.77 0.77
N ARG A 36 3.61 -15.46 1.32
CA ARG A 36 3.79 -15.12 2.74
C ARG A 36 2.92 -13.92 3.16
N HIS A 37 2.82 -12.90 2.32
CA HIS A 37 2.00 -11.73 2.63
C HIS A 37 0.50 -12.04 2.60
N ILE A 38 0.05 -12.89 1.68
CA ILE A 38 -1.33 -13.38 1.63
C ILE A 38 -1.66 -14.17 2.90
N GLU A 39 -0.76 -15.05 3.35
CA GLU A 39 -0.91 -15.83 4.59
C GLU A 39 -1.00 -14.93 5.82
N VAL A 40 -0.11 -13.93 5.95
CA VAL A 40 -0.14 -12.96 7.05
C VAL A 40 -1.47 -12.21 7.10
N ARG A 41 -2.07 -11.91 5.95
CA ARG A 41 -3.39 -11.28 5.85
C ARG A 41 -4.55 -12.27 5.99
N GLN A 42 -4.28 -13.54 6.29
CA GLN A 42 -5.28 -14.62 6.36
C GLN A 42 -6.13 -14.72 5.08
N GLY A 43 -5.55 -14.39 3.92
CA GLY A 43 -6.29 -14.32 2.66
C GLY A 43 -7.38 -13.24 2.61
N LYS A 44 -7.51 -12.39 3.63
CA LYS A 44 -8.49 -11.31 3.65
C LYS A 44 -8.04 -10.22 2.69
N ARG A 45 -8.71 -10.16 1.54
CA ARG A 45 -8.68 -8.97 0.70
C ARG A 45 -9.60 -7.93 1.34
N LEU A 46 -9.05 -6.78 1.71
CA LEU A 46 -9.90 -5.66 2.09
C LEU A 46 -10.69 -5.27 0.83
N GLU A 47 -12.01 -5.48 0.85
CA GLU A 47 -12.92 -5.01 -0.20
C GLU A 47 -13.14 -3.51 -0.06
N ILE A 48 -12.06 -2.75 -0.18
CA ILE A 48 -12.15 -1.29 -0.24
C ILE A 48 -12.42 -0.95 -1.70
N PRO A 49 -13.51 -0.22 -2.01
CA PRO A 49 -13.73 0.26 -3.36
C PRO A 49 -12.52 1.07 -3.81
N ARG A 50 -12.20 0.97 -5.11
CA ARG A 50 -11.20 1.86 -5.69
C ARG A 50 -11.72 3.28 -5.62
N TRP A 51 -10.84 4.21 -5.31
CA TRP A 51 -11.20 5.62 -5.38
C TRP A 51 -11.51 6.03 -6.83
N ASP A 52 -12.47 6.93 -6.99
CA ASP A 52 -12.87 7.53 -8.26
C ASP A 52 -12.82 9.08 -8.19
N GLU A 53 -13.36 9.77 -9.19
CA GLU A 53 -13.35 11.23 -9.26
C GLU A 53 -14.18 11.94 -8.18
N LYS A 54 -15.03 11.21 -7.46
CA LYS A 54 -15.88 11.74 -6.38
C LYS A 54 -15.20 11.65 -5.02
N ASP A 55 -14.11 10.90 -4.91
CA ASP A 55 -13.34 10.80 -3.68
C ASP A 55 -12.46 12.05 -3.46
N SER A 56 -12.39 12.50 -2.22
CA SER A 56 -11.50 13.59 -1.80
C SER A 56 -10.27 13.04 -1.11
N VAL A 57 -9.09 13.55 -1.47
CA VAL A 57 -7.81 13.16 -0.87
C VAL A 57 -7.17 14.37 -0.19
N LEU A 58 -6.86 14.22 1.11
CA LEU A 58 -6.09 15.20 1.87
C LEU A 58 -4.64 14.71 2.01
N ILE A 59 -3.69 15.53 1.56
CA ILE A 59 -2.25 15.26 1.73
C ILE A 59 -1.71 16.25 2.76
N GLY A 60 -1.05 15.72 3.78
CA GLY A 60 -0.38 16.52 4.81
C GLY A 60 0.82 15.77 5.36
N TYR A 61 1.69 16.47 6.09
CA TYR A 61 2.81 15.87 6.79
C TYR A 61 2.43 15.62 8.25
N GLY A 62 2.88 14.49 8.80
CA GLY A 62 2.53 14.07 10.16
C GLY A 62 3.02 15.01 11.26
N ASP A 63 3.93 15.93 10.95
CA ASP A 63 4.50 16.94 11.82
C ASP A 63 4.03 18.37 11.53
N SER A 64 3.22 18.58 10.48
CA SER A 64 2.63 19.88 10.16
C SER A 64 1.50 20.29 11.12
N ILE A 65 0.91 19.32 11.82
CA ILE A 65 -0.11 19.56 12.84
C ILE A 65 0.57 19.52 14.20
N GLN A 66 0.60 20.66 14.89
CA GLN A 66 1.28 20.81 16.17
C GLN A 66 0.36 21.46 17.19
N TYR A 67 0.38 20.92 18.40
CA TYR A 67 -0.23 21.54 19.58
C TYR A 67 0.84 21.76 20.65
N PRO A 68 0.83 22.91 21.36
CA PRO A 68 1.78 23.16 22.43
C PRO A 68 1.79 22.02 23.46
N GLY A 69 2.99 21.50 23.76
CA GLY A 69 3.17 20.42 24.74
C GLY A 69 2.82 19.01 24.25
N MET A 70 2.51 18.82 22.96
CA MET A 70 2.23 17.51 22.39
C MET A 70 3.30 17.07 21.40
N THR A 71 3.57 15.77 21.33
CA THR A 71 4.42 15.21 20.29
C THR A 71 3.69 15.22 18.94
N PRO A 72 4.40 15.22 17.79
CA PRO A 72 3.79 15.28 16.47
C PRO A 72 2.71 14.20 16.22
N LEU A 73 3.00 12.92 16.50
CA LEU A 73 2.05 11.84 16.29
C LEU A 73 0.82 11.91 17.20
N ALA A 74 0.98 12.39 18.44
CA ALA A 74 -0.16 12.63 19.34
C ALA A 74 -1.04 13.78 18.84
N SER A 75 -0.40 14.84 18.31
CA SER A 75 -1.10 15.97 17.70
C SER A 75 -1.88 15.57 16.45
N LEU A 76 -1.24 14.79 15.56
CA LEU A 76 -1.89 14.23 14.38
C LEU A 76 -3.08 13.36 14.77
N LYS A 77 -2.90 12.40 15.70
CA LYS A 77 -4.02 11.56 16.16
C LYS A 77 -5.19 12.39 16.67
N GLN A 78 -4.93 13.38 17.52
CA GLN A 78 -5.98 14.24 18.05
C GLN A 78 -6.71 15.00 16.94
N PHE A 79 -5.99 15.49 15.93
CA PHE A 79 -6.59 16.16 14.78
C PHE A 79 -7.45 15.21 13.94
N LEU A 80 -6.94 14.02 13.59
CA LEU A 80 -7.69 13.01 12.83
C LEU A 80 -9.00 12.65 13.56
N ASP A 81 -8.91 12.36 14.86
CA ASP A 81 -10.05 11.96 15.68
C ASP A 81 -11.09 13.08 15.83
N ARG A 82 -10.66 14.34 15.95
CA ARG A 82 -11.57 15.46 16.26
C ARG A 82 -12.06 16.24 15.04
N ARG A 83 -11.31 16.23 13.94
CA ARG A 83 -11.58 17.07 12.76
C ARG A 83 -11.94 16.26 11.53
N LEU A 84 -11.36 15.06 11.35
CA LEU A 84 -11.59 14.25 10.15
C LEU A 84 -12.53 13.07 10.37
N ASN A 85 -12.84 12.73 11.63
CA ASN A 85 -13.81 11.68 11.94
C ASN A 85 -15.18 11.98 11.31
N GLY A 86 -15.68 11.06 10.50
CA GLY A 86 -16.94 11.20 9.76
C GLY A 86 -16.85 12.10 8.52
N VAL A 87 -15.72 12.77 8.29
CA VAL A 87 -15.46 13.57 7.07
C VAL A 87 -14.66 12.77 6.05
N PHE A 88 -13.66 12.02 6.52
CA PHE A 88 -12.87 11.09 5.71
C PHE A 88 -13.11 9.66 6.20
N SER A 89 -13.26 8.73 5.26
CA SER A 89 -13.46 7.30 5.53
C SER A 89 -12.17 6.52 5.76
N MET A 90 -11.01 7.12 5.45
CA MET A 90 -9.68 6.54 5.59
C MET A 90 -8.64 7.66 5.84
N VAL A 91 -7.68 7.41 6.74
CA VAL A 91 -6.57 8.30 7.11
C VAL A 91 -5.28 7.52 7.30
#